data_AF-A0A817RYW5-F1
#
_entry.id   AF-A0A817RYW5-F1
#
_cell.length_a   1.000
_cell.length_b   1.000
_cell.length_c   1.000
_cell.angle_alpha   90.00
_cell.angle_beta   90.00
_cell.angle_gamma   90.00
#
_symmetry.space_group_name_H-M   'P 1'
#
loop_
_entity.id
_entity.type
_entity.pdbx_description
1 polymer ?
#
loop_
_entity_poly.entity_id
_entity_poly.type
_entity_poly.pdbx_seq_one_letter_code
_entity_poly.pdbx_strand_id
1 'polypeptide(L)'
;MRLINGSWNFRYAPKTFRNGTSKCSCGPSSSCQKPQGFYCQTLACHPFNALPNRTIPGMFLGCFPIDSILLSTLECLYDQSCVQMLIDWRLFDFSDILLPVNLTNITALDRLAPSRFLPNTSLEIIISQLLIENWTTSVNFRDYFAHCQLDLCRYTVVRQHQPIFVITNVIGLVGGIIVILRLLVPHVVKTAQHVSDNCQKRPSTNTGQ
;
A
#
# COMPACT_ATOMS: atom_id res chain seq x y z
N MET A 1 -3.19 0.65 22.80
CA MET A 1 -4.49 1.34 22.85
C MET A 1 -4.94 1.39 24.29
N ARG A 2 -5.31 2.54 24.84
CA ARG A 2 -5.84 2.66 26.20
C ARG A 2 -7.04 3.60 26.19
N LEU A 3 -8.15 3.14 26.75
CA LEU A 3 -9.30 3.97 27.09
C LEU A 3 -8.96 4.72 28.36
N ILE A 4 -8.93 6.05 28.30
CA ILE A 4 -8.74 6.91 29.46
C ILE A 4 -9.89 7.91 29.43
N ASN A 5 -10.73 7.91 30.48
CA ASN A 5 -11.90 8.79 30.61
C ASN A 5 -12.83 8.82 29.38
N GLY A 6 -13.16 7.65 28.83
CA GLY A 6 -14.11 7.54 27.71
C GLY A 6 -13.58 8.02 26.34
N SER A 7 -12.34 8.51 26.26
CA SER A 7 -11.68 8.88 25.01
C SER A 7 -10.59 7.89 24.64
N TRP A 8 -10.56 7.47 23.38
CA TRP A 8 -9.47 6.67 22.83
C TRP A 8 -8.23 7.54 22.67
N ASN A 9 -7.18 7.25 23.45
CA ASN A 9 -5.92 7.95 23.35
C ASN A 9 -4.95 7.15 22.46
N PHE A 10 -4.72 7.66 21.24
CA PHE A 10 -3.75 7.10 20.31
C PHE A 10 -2.36 7.66 20.61
N ARG A 11 -1.65 7.03 21.57
CA ARG A 11 -0.21 7.28 21.69
C ARG A 11 0.52 6.41 20.67
N TYR A 12 1.09 7.07 19.66
CA TYR A 12 2.10 6.43 18.83
C TYR A 12 3.29 6.06 19.71
N ALA A 13 3.52 4.76 19.88
CA ALA A 13 4.72 4.23 20.50
C ALA A 13 5.59 3.65 19.38
N PRO A 14 6.74 4.26 19.05
CA PRO A 14 7.61 3.72 18.02
C PRO A 14 8.11 2.34 18.43
N LYS A 15 8.29 1.46 17.44
CA LYS A 15 8.98 0.18 17.69
C LYS A 15 10.40 0.47 18.14
N THR A 16 10.82 -0.15 19.25
CA THR A 16 12.18 -0.05 19.75
C THR A 16 12.85 -1.40 19.67
N PHE A 17 14.09 -1.44 19.21
CA PHE A 17 14.89 -2.65 19.18
C PHE A 17 16.10 -2.53 20.08
N ARG A 18 16.59 -3.68 20.53
CA ARG A 18 17.82 -3.80 21.30
C ARG A 18 18.80 -4.67 20.52
N ASN A 19 19.96 -4.12 20.21
CA ASN A 19 21.07 -4.84 19.59
C ASN A 19 22.24 -4.85 20.58
N GLY A 20 22.37 -5.95 21.34
CA GLY A 20 23.32 -6.06 22.46
C GLY A 20 23.06 -5.01 23.56
N THR A 21 24.02 -4.10 23.74
CA THR A 21 23.93 -3.00 24.72
C THR A 21 23.21 -1.76 24.17
N SER A 22 23.13 -1.62 22.84
CA SER A 22 22.50 -0.46 22.18
C SER A 22 20.99 -0.62 22.07
N LYS A 23 20.26 0.47 22.33
CA LYS A 23 18.82 0.58 22.08
C LYS A 23 18.61 1.53 20.92
N CYS A 24 17.81 1.12 19.94
CA CYS A 24 17.40 1.98 18.84
C CYS A 24 15.87 2.04 18.76
N SER A 25 15.36 3.10 18.14
CA SER A 25 13.93 3.35 18.00
C SER A 25 13.63 3.73 16.56
N CYS A 26 12.55 3.16 16.03
CA CYS A 26 12.02 3.41 14.70
C CYS A 26 11.32 4.76 14.55
N GLY A 27 11.19 5.53 15.64
CA GLY A 27 10.73 6.91 15.60
C GLY A 27 11.79 7.87 15.05
N PRO A 28 12.96 8.00 15.71
CA PRO A 28 14.03 8.89 15.28
C PRO A 28 14.92 8.34 14.17
N SER A 29 15.00 7.01 13.98
CA SER A 29 15.86 6.38 12.98
C SER A 29 15.15 5.26 12.25
N SER A 30 15.11 5.31 10.92
CA SER A 30 14.59 4.23 10.08
C SER A 30 15.56 3.05 9.93
N SER A 31 16.85 3.23 10.20
CA SER A 31 17.88 2.19 10.06
C SER A 31 17.99 1.25 11.28
N CYS A 32 17.07 1.38 12.24
CA CYS A 32 17.06 0.53 13.42
C CYS A 32 16.67 -0.90 13.05
N GLN A 33 17.58 -1.85 13.32
CA GLN A 33 17.41 -3.26 13.00
C GLN A 33 17.80 -4.17 14.16
N LYS A 34 17.24 -5.39 14.19
CA LYS A 34 17.63 -6.47 15.11
C LYS A 34 17.59 -7.82 14.41
N PRO A 35 18.33 -8.84 14.89
CA PRO A 35 18.22 -10.18 14.34
C PRO A 35 16.80 -10.73 14.51
N GLN A 36 16.29 -11.38 13.46
CA GLN A 36 15.05 -12.14 13.52
C GLN A 36 15.31 -13.44 14.28
N GLY A 37 14.30 -13.91 14.99
CA GLY A 37 14.43 -15.11 15.81
C GLY A 37 13.16 -15.40 16.58
N PHE A 38 13.21 -16.47 17.36
CA PHE A 38 12.11 -16.90 18.21
C PHE A 38 12.25 -16.22 19.57
N TYR A 39 11.28 -15.38 19.90
CA TYR A 39 11.25 -14.64 21.15
C TYR A 39 10.31 -15.34 22.14
N CYS A 40 10.67 -15.27 23.42
CA CYS A 40 9.88 -15.87 24.48
C CYS A 40 8.56 -15.08 24.64
N GLN A 41 7.42 -15.77 24.47
CA GLN A 41 6.09 -15.14 24.49
C GLN A 41 5.45 -15.03 25.89
N THR A 42 6.05 -15.60 26.93
CA THR A 42 5.45 -15.56 28.27
C THR A 42 5.63 -14.19 28.93
N LEU A 43 4.68 -13.80 29.79
CA LEU A 43 4.70 -12.52 30.52
C LEU A 43 6.01 -12.26 31.29
N ALA A 44 6.74 -13.30 31.67
CA ALA A 44 8.03 -13.22 32.37
C ALA A 44 9.19 -12.72 31.48
N CYS A 45 9.11 -12.93 30.17
CA CYS A 45 10.18 -12.72 29.19
C CYS A 45 9.71 -11.95 27.94
N HIS A 46 8.50 -11.38 27.99
CA HIS A 46 7.94 -10.45 27.01
C HIS A 46 8.30 -8.95 27.26
N PRO A 47 9.46 -8.53 27.81
CA PRO A 47 9.91 -7.18 27.53
C PRO A 47 10.18 -7.08 26.03
N PHE A 48 9.74 -5.99 25.40
CA PHE A 48 10.10 -5.59 24.03
C PHE A 48 11.64 -5.49 23.77
N ASN A 49 12.45 -5.79 24.78
CA ASN A 49 13.90 -5.71 24.85
C ASN A 49 14.59 -7.07 25.13
N ALA A 50 13.85 -8.18 25.09
CA ALA A 50 14.41 -9.52 25.29
C ALA A 50 15.25 -9.97 24.09
N LEU A 51 16.32 -10.72 24.36
CA LEU A 51 17.09 -11.42 23.34
C LEU A 51 16.27 -12.61 22.82
N PRO A 52 16.37 -12.94 21.52
CA PRO A 52 15.72 -14.13 20.99
C PRO A 52 16.34 -15.39 21.62
N ASN A 53 15.52 -16.40 21.89
CA ASN A 53 15.98 -17.69 22.38
C ASN A 53 16.82 -18.41 21.31
N ARG A 54 16.43 -18.24 20.04
CA ARG A 54 17.19 -18.63 18.86
C ARG A 54 17.08 -17.58 17.78
N THR A 55 18.21 -17.16 17.23
CA THR A 55 18.30 -16.28 16.06
C THR A 55 18.25 -17.09 14.78
N ILE A 56 17.56 -16.58 13.78
CA ILE A 56 17.56 -17.14 12.43
C ILE A 56 18.72 -16.47 11.67
N PRO A 57 19.77 -17.22 11.29
CA PRO A 57 20.88 -16.70 10.49
C PRO A 57 20.39 -15.99 9.24
N GLY A 58 21.01 -14.85 8.94
CA GLY A 58 20.73 -14.06 7.75
C GLY A 58 19.45 -13.24 7.79
N MET A 59 18.55 -13.46 8.76
CA MET A 59 17.28 -12.73 8.81
C MET A 59 17.30 -11.58 9.83
N PHE A 60 16.77 -10.43 9.41
CA PHE A 60 16.70 -9.21 10.21
C PHE A 60 15.29 -8.61 10.23
N LEU A 61 14.96 -7.97 11.35
CA LEU A 61 13.79 -7.12 11.49
C LEU A 61 14.23 -5.66 11.46
N GLY A 62 13.71 -4.92 10.49
CA GLY A 62 13.81 -3.48 10.40
C GLY A 62 12.55 -2.78 10.92
N CYS A 63 12.53 -1.46 10.79
CA CYS A 63 11.39 -0.65 11.19
C CYS A 63 10.17 -0.88 10.30
N PHE A 64 10.41 -1.09 9.00
CA PHE A 64 9.40 -1.45 8.03
C PHE A 64 9.55 -2.92 7.58
N PRO A 65 8.45 -3.57 7.17
CA PRO A 65 8.51 -4.92 6.61
C PRO A 65 9.44 -5.02 5.40
N ILE A 66 9.48 -3.97 4.57
CA ILE A 66 10.35 -3.93 3.39
C ILE A 66 11.83 -3.90 3.79
N ASP A 67 12.23 -3.08 4.77
CA ASP A 67 13.61 -3.05 5.27
C ASP A 67 14.01 -4.41 5.82
N SER A 68 13.10 -5.06 6.55
CA SER A 68 13.34 -6.40 7.10
C SER A 68 13.68 -7.39 6.00
N ILE A 69 12.95 -7.34 4.87
CA ILE A 69 13.22 -8.20 3.71
C ILE A 69 14.55 -7.82 3.07
N LEU A 70 14.76 -6.54 2.72
CA LEU A 70 15.94 -6.07 2.00
C LEU A 70 17.26 -6.35 2.75
N LEU A 71 17.26 -6.15 4.07
CA LEU A 71 18.39 -6.40 4.95
C LEU A 71 18.70 -7.90 5.14
N SER A 72 17.72 -8.77 4.89
CA SER A 72 17.87 -10.21 5.12
C SER A 72 18.54 -10.93 3.94
N THR A 73 19.10 -12.09 4.23
CA THR A 73 19.64 -13.06 3.27
C THR A 73 18.80 -14.35 3.34
N LEU A 74 19.01 -15.26 2.38
CA LEU A 74 18.32 -16.56 2.32
C LEU A 74 19.18 -17.71 2.87
N GLU A 75 20.25 -17.41 3.59
CA GLU A 75 21.27 -18.40 3.98
C GLU A 75 20.71 -19.58 4.79
N CYS A 76 19.73 -19.31 5.68
CA CYS A 76 19.08 -20.34 6.49
C CYS A 76 18.40 -21.42 5.63
N LEU A 77 17.93 -21.07 4.43
CA LEU A 77 17.23 -22.01 3.55
C LEU A 77 18.18 -23.04 2.91
N TYR A 78 19.49 -22.79 2.94
CA TYR A 78 20.53 -23.69 2.44
C TYR A 78 21.18 -24.54 3.54
N ASP A 79 20.73 -24.41 4.79
CA ASP A 79 21.25 -25.16 5.94
C ASP A 79 20.14 -26.03 6.54
N GLN A 80 20.33 -27.36 6.48
CA GLN A 80 19.34 -28.32 6.99
C GLN A 80 19.06 -28.13 8.49
N SER A 81 20.07 -27.77 9.28
CA SER A 81 19.90 -27.54 10.72
C SER A 81 19.06 -26.28 10.98
N CYS A 82 19.22 -25.25 10.15
CA CYS A 82 18.45 -24.04 10.25
C CYS A 82 16.99 -24.26 9.83
N VAL A 83 16.77 -24.97 8.71
CA VAL A 83 15.42 -25.34 8.26
C VAL A 83 14.70 -26.18 9.32
N GLN A 84 15.39 -27.16 9.91
CA GLN A 84 14.82 -27.98 10.98
C GLN A 84 14.47 -27.13 12.21
N MET A 85 15.35 -26.19 12.60
CA MET A 85 15.05 -25.22 13.66
C MET A 85 13.76 -24.45 13.36
N LEU A 86 13.57 -23.95 12.13
CA LEU A 86 12.35 -23.21 11.79
C LEU A 86 11.08 -24.06 11.95
N ILE A 87 11.16 -25.35 11.62
CA ILE A 87 10.05 -26.30 11.75
C ILE A 87 9.78 -26.60 13.23
N ASP A 88 10.81 -26.87 14.01
CA ASP A 88 10.69 -27.22 15.43
C ASP A 88 10.11 -26.06 16.24
N TRP A 89 10.59 -24.83 16.01
CA TRP A 89 10.15 -23.66 16.75
C TRP A 89 8.74 -23.18 16.37
N ARG A 90 8.27 -23.51 15.16
CA ARG A 90 6.86 -23.27 14.78
C ARG A 90 5.90 -23.97 15.73
N LEU A 91 6.24 -25.18 16.18
CA LEU A 91 5.42 -25.95 17.12
C LEU A 91 5.35 -25.29 18.51
N PHE A 92 6.32 -24.44 18.85
CA PHE A 92 6.36 -23.73 20.13
C PHE A 92 5.54 -22.44 20.13
N ASP A 93 5.44 -21.75 18.99
CA ASP A 93 4.83 -20.42 18.87
C ASP A 93 3.32 -20.48 18.59
N PHE A 94 2.83 -21.57 17.99
CA PHE A 94 1.41 -21.77 17.65
C PHE A 94 0.97 -23.22 17.93
N SER A 95 0.45 -23.48 19.13
CA SER A 95 -0.10 -24.80 19.51
C SER A 95 -1.32 -25.22 18.70
N ASP A 96 -2.05 -24.27 18.13
CA ASP A 96 -3.40 -24.49 17.57
C ASP A 96 -3.41 -24.65 16.04
N ILE A 97 -2.25 -24.58 15.38
CA ILE A 97 -2.14 -24.81 13.93
C ILE A 97 -1.87 -26.29 13.68
N LEU A 98 -2.92 -27.00 13.24
CA LEU A 98 -2.80 -28.38 12.75
C LEU A 98 -2.01 -28.38 11.44
N LEU A 99 -0.70 -28.67 11.50
CA LEU A 99 0.09 -28.95 10.30
C LEU A 99 -0.34 -30.30 9.72
N PRO A 100 -0.36 -30.43 8.38
CA PRO A 100 -0.37 -31.75 7.76
C PRO A 100 0.87 -32.53 8.24
N VAL A 101 0.65 -33.78 8.66
CA VAL A 101 1.62 -34.71 9.29
C VAL A 101 2.89 -34.94 8.45
N ASN A 102 2.88 -34.53 7.18
CA ASN A 102 3.96 -34.75 6.20
C ASN A 102 5.01 -33.61 6.11
N LEU A 103 5.04 -32.64 7.03
CA LEU A 103 6.11 -31.61 7.03
C LEU A 103 7.51 -32.13 7.43
N THR A 104 7.66 -33.42 7.70
CA THR A 104 8.92 -34.04 8.12
C THR A 104 9.98 -34.13 7.01
N ASN A 105 9.59 -33.95 5.74
CA ASN A 105 10.48 -34.14 4.59
C ASN A 105 10.86 -32.81 3.90
N ILE A 106 10.99 -31.73 4.68
CA ILE A 106 11.51 -30.47 4.14
C ILE A 106 13.04 -30.53 4.18
N THR A 107 13.65 -30.59 3.01
CA THR A 107 15.09 -30.51 2.82
C THR A 107 15.50 -29.08 2.52
N ALA A 108 16.66 -28.68 3.02
CA ALA A 108 17.32 -27.44 2.64
C ALA A 108 17.65 -27.43 1.13
N LEU A 109 17.78 -26.22 0.59
CA LEU A 109 18.21 -26.01 -0.78
C LEU A 109 19.65 -26.49 -0.95
N ASP A 110 19.95 -27.02 -2.14
CA ASP A 110 21.28 -27.45 -2.48
C ASP A 110 22.21 -26.23 -2.62
N ARG A 111 23.21 -26.15 -1.74
CA ARG A 111 24.24 -25.11 -1.76
C ARG A 111 25.23 -25.27 -2.91
N LEU A 112 25.32 -26.47 -3.49
CA LEU A 112 26.20 -26.78 -4.61
C LEU A 112 25.52 -26.55 -5.97
N ALA A 113 24.21 -26.33 -5.98
CA ALA A 113 23.48 -26.03 -7.21
C ALA A 113 24.03 -24.72 -7.82
N PRO A 114 24.20 -24.66 -9.16
CA PRO A 114 24.67 -23.46 -9.82
C PRO A 114 23.62 -22.36 -9.69
N SER A 115 23.94 -21.31 -8.94
CA SER A 115 23.14 -20.09 -8.82
C SER A 115 24.04 -18.87 -9.05
N ARG A 116 23.44 -17.80 -9.56
CA ARG A 116 24.12 -16.51 -9.73
C ARG A 116 24.37 -15.83 -8.39
N PHE A 117 23.53 -16.08 -7.39
CA PHE A 117 23.61 -15.45 -6.08
C PHE A 117 24.12 -16.42 -5.03
N LEU A 118 25.08 -15.97 -4.21
CA LEU A 118 25.50 -16.76 -3.07
C LEU A 118 24.42 -16.71 -1.97
N PRO A 119 24.28 -17.75 -1.13
CA PRO A 119 23.28 -17.79 -0.05
C PRO A 119 23.34 -16.61 0.93
N ASN A 120 24.51 -16.00 1.12
CA ASN A 120 24.74 -14.85 1.99
C ASN A 120 24.51 -13.50 1.29
N THR A 121 24.02 -13.48 0.05
CA THR A 121 23.67 -12.26 -0.67
C THR A 121 22.41 -11.65 -0.06
N SER A 122 22.40 -10.34 0.17
CA SER A 122 21.20 -9.64 0.66
C SER A 122 20.10 -9.66 -0.40
N LEU A 123 18.86 -9.76 0.08
CA LEU A 123 17.69 -9.68 -0.78
C LEU A 123 17.56 -8.33 -1.46
N GLU A 124 18.11 -7.25 -0.89
CA GLU A 124 18.26 -5.97 -1.58
C GLU A 124 18.97 -6.12 -2.93
N ILE A 125 20.13 -6.79 -2.94
CA ILE A 125 20.90 -7.00 -4.18
C ILE A 125 20.13 -7.91 -5.14
N ILE A 126 19.55 -9.01 -4.63
CA ILE A 126 18.81 -9.96 -5.46
C ILE A 126 17.60 -9.27 -6.12
N ILE A 127 16.82 -8.50 -5.35
CA ILE A 127 15.65 -7.75 -5.84
C ILE A 127 16.08 -6.64 -6.81
N SER A 128 17.19 -5.93 -6.55
CA SER A 128 17.72 -4.92 -7.47
C SER A 128 18.10 -5.51 -8.84
N GLN A 129 18.39 -6.81 -8.88
CA GLN A 129 18.69 -7.58 -10.08
C GLN A 129 17.49 -8.39 -10.59
N LEU A 130 16.28 -7.99 -10.17
CA LEU A 130 14.99 -8.54 -10.56
C LEU A 130 14.84 -10.05 -10.27
N LEU A 131 15.59 -10.58 -9.30
CA LEU A 131 15.59 -12.01 -8.95
C LEU A 131 15.98 -12.93 -10.13
N ILE A 132 16.73 -12.41 -11.10
CA ILE A 132 17.07 -13.16 -12.31
C ILE A 132 18.28 -14.06 -12.05
N GLU A 133 18.07 -15.38 -12.02
CA GLU A 133 19.15 -16.36 -11.86
C GLU A 133 19.97 -16.58 -13.13
N ASN A 134 19.31 -16.64 -14.29
CA ASN A 134 19.98 -16.84 -15.58
C ASN A 134 19.28 -16.05 -16.68
N TRP A 135 20.07 -15.51 -17.61
CA TRP A 135 19.59 -14.84 -18.80
C TRP A 135 19.57 -15.84 -19.95
N THR A 136 18.38 -16.22 -20.40
CA THR A 136 18.22 -17.02 -21.62
C THR A 136 18.23 -16.10 -22.84
N THR A 137 19.18 -16.30 -23.75
CA THR A 137 19.34 -15.49 -24.98
C THR A 137 18.40 -15.92 -26.10
N SER A 138 17.78 -17.10 -26.00
CA SER A 138 16.75 -17.58 -26.91
C SER A 138 15.46 -17.84 -26.12
N VAL A 139 14.51 -16.92 -26.22
CA VAL A 139 13.19 -17.08 -25.59
C VAL A 139 12.20 -17.39 -26.70
N ASN A 140 11.67 -18.61 -26.70
CA ASN A 140 10.61 -19.00 -27.62
C ASN A 140 9.26 -18.76 -26.94
N PHE A 141 8.57 -17.71 -27.35
CA PHE A 141 7.26 -17.36 -26.79
C PHE A 141 6.09 -18.12 -27.43
N ARG A 142 6.35 -19.09 -28.32
CA ARG A 142 5.29 -19.82 -29.04
C ARG A 142 4.31 -20.49 -28.09
N ASP A 143 4.78 -21.14 -27.05
CA ASP A 143 3.92 -21.85 -26.08
C ASP A 143 3.15 -20.85 -25.20
N TYR A 144 3.79 -19.76 -24.78
CA TYR A 144 3.13 -18.67 -24.05
C TYR A 144 2.00 -18.07 -24.89
N PHE A 145 2.27 -17.74 -26.15
CA PHE A 145 1.24 -17.20 -27.05
C PHE A 145 0.19 -18.23 -27.43
N ALA A 146 0.52 -19.52 -27.55
CA ALA A 146 -0.47 -20.58 -27.77
C ALA A 146 -1.44 -20.70 -26.58
N HIS A 147 -0.94 -20.57 -25.34
CA HIS A 147 -1.79 -20.56 -24.15
C HIS A 147 -2.54 -19.24 -23.95
N CYS A 148 -1.99 -18.12 -24.42
CA CYS A 148 -2.61 -16.80 -24.32
C CYS A 148 -3.41 -16.40 -25.57
N GLN A 149 -3.58 -17.31 -26.55
CA GLN A 149 -4.33 -17.03 -27.75
C GLN A 149 -5.83 -16.99 -27.39
N LEU A 150 -6.34 -15.79 -27.12
CA LEU A 150 -7.78 -15.58 -27.08
C LEU A 150 -8.34 -15.80 -28.50
N ASP A 151 -9.37 -16.64 -28.63
CA ASP A 151 -10.09 -16.85 -29.90
C ASP A 151 -10.70 -15.55 -30.47
N LEU A 152 -10.97 -14.56 -29.61
CA LEU A 152 -11.56 -13.29 -29.97
C LEU A 152 -10.95 -12.14 -29.15
N CYS A 153 -10.41 -11.12 -29.82
CA CYS A 153 -10.03 -9.87 -29.18
C CYS A 153 -11.28 -9.14 -28.66
N ARG A 154 -11.60 -9.25 -27.36
CA ARG A 154 -12.57 -8.37 -26.71
C ARG A 154 -11.87 -7.08 -26.29
N TYR A 155 -12.04 -6.04 -27.08
CA TYR A 155 -11.73 -4.69 -26.65
C TYR A 155 -12.90 -4.17 -25.81
N THR A 156 -12.63 -3.78 -24.56
CA THR A 156 -13.58 -3.02 -23.75
C THR A 156 -13.47 -1.56 -24.15
N VAL A 157 -14.40 -1.06 -24.98
CA VAL A 157 -14.53 0.39 -25.18
C VAL A 157 -15.07 0.98 -23.89
N VAL A 158 -14.18 1.47 -23.02
CA VAL A 158 -14.56 2.28 -21.87
C VAL A 158 -15.06 3.62 -22.42
N ARG A 159 -16.36 3.70 -22.73
CA ARG A 159 -17.01 4.96 -23.09
C ARG A 159 -17.05 5.83 -21.84
N GLN A 160 -16.27 6.91 -21.82
CA GLN A 160 -16.25 7.92 -20.73
C GLN A 160 -17.59 8.63 -20.49
N HIS A 161 -18.58 8.44 -21.36
CA HIS A 161 -19.90 9.08 -21.24
C HIS A 161 -20.90 8.10 -20.63
N GLN A 162 -20.93 8.04 -19.31
CA GLN A 162 -22.01 7.34 -18.60
C GLN A 162 -23.34 8.07 -18.88
N PRO A 163 -24.44 7.36 -19.20
CA PRO A 163 -25.73 8.00 -19.48
C PRO A 163 -26.24 8.85 -18.31
N ILE A 164 -25.86 8.47 -17.08
CA ILE A 164 -26.15 9.21 -15.84
C ILE A 164 -25.53 10.62 -15.86
N PHE A 165 -24.34 10.79 -16.45
CA PHE A 165 -23.68 12.09 -16.56
C PHE A 165 -24.42 13.02 -17.52
N VAL A 166 -24.93 12.47 -18.63
CA VAL A 166 -25.74 13.23 -19.61
C VAL A 166 -27.05 13.69 -18.97
N ILE A 167 -27.75 12.81 -18.28
CA ILE A 167 -29.03 13.11 -17.62
C ILE A 167 -28.84 14.19 -16.54
N THR A 168 -27.82 14.05 -15.69
CA THR A 168 -27.54 15.01 -14.61
C THR A 168 -27.24 16.41 -15.16
N ASN A 169 -26.48 16.51 -16.26
CA ASN A 169 -26.18 17.80 -16.90
C ASN A 169 -27.43 18.46 -17.48
N VAL A 170 -28.31 17.70 -18.14
CA VAL A 170 -29.56 18.24 -18.69
C VAL A 170 -30.46 18.78 -17.57
N ILE A 171 -30.62 18.03 -16.48
CA ILE A 171 -31.40 18.47 -15.30
C ILE A 171 -30.77 19.72 -14.68
N GLY A 172 -29.44 19.75 -14.53
CA GLY A 172 -28.71 20.91 -14.01
C GLY A 172 -28.87 22.16 -14.87
N LEU A 173 -28.80 22.04 -16.19
CA LEU A 173 -29.01 23.14 -17.13
C LEU A 173 -30.44 23.70 -17.06
N VAL A 174 -31.44 22.82 -17.14
CA VAL A 174 -32.85 23.24 -17.09
C VAL A 174 -33.17 23.89 -15.74
N GLY A 175 -32.71 23.29 -14.64
CA GLY A 175 -32.89 23.83 -13.30
C GLY A 175 -32.20 25.18 -13.11
N GLY A 176 -30.95 25.30 -13.56
CA GLY A 176 -30.17 26.52 -13.44
C GLY A 176 -30.78 27.70 -14.22
N ILE A 177 -31.21 27.47 -15.46
CA ILE A 177 -31.82 28.51 -16.30
C ILE A 177 -33.10 29.07 -15.67
N ILE A 178 -33.96 28.20 -15.11
CA ILE A 178 -35.21 28.64 -14.47
C ILE A 178 -34.93 29.52 -13.25
N VAL A 179 -33.95 29.14 -12.42
CA VAL A 179 -33.58 29.91 -11.22
C VAL A 179 -33.01 31.28 -11.60
N ILE A 180 -32.07 31.32 -12.56
CA ILE A 180 -31.46 32.56 -13.03
C ILE A 180 -32.52 33.49 -13.62
N LEU A 181 -33.43 32.97 -14.44
CA LEU A 181 -34.49 33.77 -15.06
C LEU A 181 -35.42 34.39 -14.00
N ARG A 182 -35.85 33.61 -13.00
CA ARG A 182 -36.69 34.13 -11.90
C ARG A 182 -36.00 35.23 -11.09
N LEU A 183 -34.68 35.19 -10.99
CA LEU A 183 -33.90 36.18 -10.25
C LEU A 183 -33.64 37.45 -11.07
N LEU A 184 -33.43 37.30 -12.38
CA LEU A 184 -33.20 38.43 -13.29
C LEU A 184 -34.48 39.21 -13.63
N VAL A 185 -35.62 38.55 -13.81
CA VAL A 185 -36.90 39.20 -14.16
C VAL A 185 -37.27 40.38 -13.24
N PRO A 186 -37.30 40.25 -11.89
CA PRO A 186 -37.66 41.39 -11.03
C PRO A 186 -36.62 42.51 -11.07
N HIS A 187 -35.34 42.20 -11.31
CA HIS A 187 -34.30 43.22 -11.47
C HIS A 187 -34.48 44.01 -12.75
N VAL A 188 -34.73 43.33 -13.87
CA VAL A 188 -34.95 43.97 -15.18
C VAL A 188 -36.23 44.79 -15.18
N VAL A 189 -37.31 44.31 -14.55
CA VAL A 189 -38.56 45.06 -14.46
C VAL A 189 -38.38 46.32 -13.62
N LYS A 190 -37.69 46.24 -12.47
CA LYS A 190 -37.43 47.42 -11.64
C LYS A 190 -36.56 48.46 -12.35
N THR A 191 -35.53 48.03 -13.09
CA THR A 191 -34.70 48.98 -13.86
C THR A 191 -35.48 49.58 -15.02
N ALA A 192 -36.30 48.80 -15.73
CA ALA A 192 -37.15 49.33 -16.80
C ALA A 192 -38.19 50.34 -16.29
N GLN A 193 -38.83 50.07 -15.15
CA GLN A 193 -39.75 51.01 -14.48
C GLN A 193 -39.02 52.29 -14.04
N HIS A 194 -37.85 52.16 -13.41
CA HIS A 194 -37.05 53.31 -12.98
C HIS A 194 -36.62 54.21 -14.16
N VAL A 195 -36.29 53.60 -15.32
CA VAL A 195 -35.96 54.35 -16.55
C VAL A 195 -37.20 55.03 -17.13
N SER A 196 -38.35 54.36 -17.16
CA SER A 196 -39.62 54.95 -17.63
C SER A 196 -40.05 56.14 -16.76
N ASP A 197 -39.96 56.01 -15.44
CA ASP A 197 -40.29 57.09 -14.49
C ASP A 197 -39.36 58.31 -14.65
N ASN A 198 -38.08 58.07 -14.98
CA ASN A 198 -37.11 59.13 -15.26
C ASN A 198 -37.32 59.78 -16.65
N CYS A 199 -37.83 59.03 -17.64
CA CYS A 199 -38.20 59.59 -18.94
C CYS A 199 -39.45 60.49 -18.86
N GLN A 200 -40.44 60.15 -18.02
CA GLN A 200 -41.64 60.97 -17.85
C GLN A 200 -41.39 62.29 -17.09
N LYS A 201 -40.26 62.40 -16.38
CA LYS A 201 -39.82 63.62 -15.67
C LYS A 201 -38.93 64.56 -16.50
N ARG A 202 -38.71 64.30 -17.80
CA ARG A 202 -38.07 65.29 -18.69
C ARG A 202 -39.11 66.29 -19.22
N PRO A 203 -39.10 67.57 -18.82
CA PRO A 203 -39.88 68.59 -19.49
C PRO A 203 -39.37 68.77 -20.93
N SER A 204 -40.31 69.00 -21.85
CA SER A 204 -40.06 69.35 -23.25
C SER A 204 -39.25 70.64 -23.34
N THR A 205 -37.95 70.53 -23.61
CA THR A 205 -37.12 71.69 -23.96
C THR A 205 -37.08 71.83 -25.48
N ASN A 206 -37.78 72.85 -25.95
CA ASN A 206 -37.87 73.31 -27.33
C ASN A 206 -36.50 73.62 -27.97
N THR A 207 -36.39 73.28 -29.25
CA THR A 207 -35.53 73.92 -30.27
C THR A 207 -36.26 73.63 -31.59
N GLY A 208 -36.80 74.55 -32.39
CA GLY A 208 -36.82 75.99 -32.43
C GLY A 208 -37.08 76.35 -33.90
N GLN A 209 -38.31 76.74 -34.26
CA GLN A 209 -38.64 77.68 -35.33
C GLN A 209 -40.12 78.08 -35.24
#